data_AF-A0A3D5Q2I9-F1
#
_entry.id   AF-A0A3D5Q2I9-F1
#
_cell.length_a   1.000
_cell.length_b   1.000
_cell.length_c   1.000
_cell.angle_alpha   90.00
_cell.angle_beta   90.00
_cell.angle_gamma   90.00
#
_symmetry.space_group_name_H-M   'P 1'
#
loop_
_entity.id
_entity.type
_entity.pdbx_description
1 polymer ?
#
loop_
_entity_poly.entity_id
_entity_poly.type
_entity_poly.pdbx_seq_one_letter_code
_entity_poly.pdbx_strand_id
1 'polypeptide(L)'
;MTVAAKIDSNKSRTATPPGMIPEVREPYFHFEGDIPKYWWDNDPVKTLLLAALSSSFPPGEKFFIDSVRHYQDQITDPELKKAIRGFIGQEEMAGG
;
A
#
# COMPACT_ATOMS: atom_id res chain seq x y z
N MET A 1 -43.33 7.30 10.30
CA MET A 1 -42.75 7.95 9.11
C MET A 1 -41.34 7.40 8.94
N THR A 2 -41.11 6.56 7.95
CA THR A 2 -39.79 5.97 7.64
C THR A 2 -39.27 6.67 6.39
N VAL A 3 -38.12 7.34 6.49
CA VAL A 3 -37.39 7.83 5.32
C VAL A 3 -36.38 6.75 4.95
N ALA A 4 -36.65 6.03 3.86
CA ALA A 4 -35.66 5.14 3.25
C ALA A 4 -34.66 6.01 2.46
N ALA A 5 -33.39 5.98 2.87
CA ALA A 5 -32.31 6.56 2.08
C ALA A 5 -32.14 5.71 0.80
N LYS A 6 -32.32 6.34 -0.35
CA LYS A 6 -32.07 5.74 -1.67
C LYS A 6 -30.55 5.75 -1.88
N ILE A 7 -29.91 4.60 -1.73
CA ILE A 7 -28.49 4.42 -2.04
C ILE A 7 -28.37 4.26 -3.56
N ASP A 8 -27.85 5.27 -4.25
CA ASP A 8 -27.55 5.19 -5.68
C ASP A 8 -26.34 4.25 -5.90
N SER A 9 -26.60 3.07 -6.45
CA SER A 9 -25.66 1.95 -6.55
C SER A 9 -24.61 2.06 -7.66
N ASN A 10 -24.40 3.23 -8.27
CA ASN A 10 -23.68 3.31 -9.55
C ASN A 10 -22.65 4.45 -9.70
N LYS A 11 -21.92 4.80 -8.64
CA LYS A 11 -20.75 5.68 -8.79
C LYS A 11 -19.61 5.18 -7.93
N SER A 12 -18.80 4.28 -8.49
CA SER A 12 -17.46 4.03 -7.96
C SER A 12 -16.69 5.35 -8.04
N ARG A 13 -16.60 6.07 -6.92
CA ARG A 13 -15.72 7.23 -6.80
C ARG A 13 -14.33 6.67 -6.61
N THR A 14 -13.58 6.49 -7.69
CA THR A 14 -12.15 6.23 -7.60
C THR A 14 -11.50 7.46 -6.95
N ALA A 15 -10.90 7.27 -5.77
CA ALA A 15 -10.21 8.35 -5.06
C ALA A 15 -8.93 8.81 -5.78
N THR A 16 -8.44 8.01 -6.73
CA THR A 16 -7.30 8.33 -7.59
C THR A 16 -7.69 9.41 -8.61
N PRO A 17 -6.93 10.53 -8.68
CA PRO A 17 -7.12 11.52 -9.73
C PRO A 17 -7.08 10.90 -11.13
N PRO A 18 -7.92 11.36 -12.09
CA PRO A 18 -7.91 10.84 -13.46
C PRO A 18 -6.51 10.92 -14.08
N GLY A 19 -6.06 9.82 -14.71
CA GLY A 19 -4.74 9.75 -15.37
C GLY A 19 -3.53 9.59 -14.45
N MET A 20 -3.71 9.44 -13.13
CA MET A 20 -2.61 9.16 -12.21
C MET A 20 -2.26 7.67 -12.21
N ILE A 21 -1.22 7.32 -12.96
CA ILE A 21 -0.65 5.97 -13.04
C ILE A 21 0.55 5.90 -12.09
N PRO A 22 0.64 4.89 -11.20
CA PRO A 22 1.81 4.71 -10.34
C PRO A 22 3.10 4.57 -11.17
N GLU A 23 4.13 5.34 -10.81
CA GLU A 23 5.45 5.29 -11.43
C GLU A 23 6.45 4.57 -10.52
N VAL A 24 7.15 3.60 -11.06
CA VAL A 24 8.21 2.85 -10.38
C VAL A 24 9.33 3.80 -9.91
N ARG A 25 9.63 3.85 -8.60
CA ARG A 25 10.61 4.77 -7.98
C ARG A 25 11.44 4.04 -6.92
N GLU A 26 12.73 4.35 -6.83
CA GLU A 26 13.62 3.89 -5.76
C GLU A 26 13.71 4.95 -4.65
N PRO A 27 13.10 4.74 -3.48
CA PRO A 27 13.24 5.68 -2.37
C PRO A 27 14.63 5.55 -1.74
N TYR A 28 15.42 6.62 -1.82
CA TYR A 28 16.70 6.72 -1.10
C TYR A 28 16.47 7.31 0.28
N PHE A 29 16.80 6.55 1.33
CA PHE A 29 16.74 7.02 2.72
C PHE A 29 18.15 7.35 3.22
N HIS A 30 18.36 8.60 3.61
CA HIS A 30 19.58 9.02 4.30
C HIS A 30 19.33 9.02 5.80
N PHE A 31 19.97 8.09 6.52
CA PHE A 31 19.95 8.07 7.97
C PHE A 31 21.26 8.69 8.47
N GLU A 32 21.19 9.88 9.07
CA GLU A 32 22.35 10.53 9.66
C GLU A 32 22.56 10.04 11.09
N GLY A 33 23.75 9.52 11.39
CA GLY A 33 24.15 9.08 12.72
C GLY A 33 23.59 7.72 13.16
N ASP A 34 23.86 7.35 14.41
CA ASP A 34 23.38 6.10 15.00
C ASP A 34 21.91 6.23 15.41
N ILE A 35 21.07 5.33 14.91
CA ILE A 35 19.68 5.20 15.36
C ILE A 35 19.68 4.54 16.75
N PRO A 36 19.11 5.18 17.79
CA PRO A 36 19.09 4.60 19.14
C PRO A 36 18.35 3.25 19.17
N LYS A 37 18.84 2.30 19.98
CA LYS A 37 18.20 0.98 20.16
C LYS A 37 16.72 1.09 20.55
N TYR A 38 16.40 2.06 21.41
CA TYR A 38 15.03 2.41 21.80
C TYR A 38 14.69 3.78 21.22
N TRP A 39 14.52 3.81 19.91
CA TRP A 39 14.32 5.06 19.16
C TRP A 39 13.05 5.81 19.58
N TRP A 40 12.07 5.12 20.18
CA TRP A 40 10.85 5.76 20.69
C TRP A 40 11.02 6.14 22.17
N ASP A 41 11.36 7.41 22.44
CA ASP A 41 11.52 7.99 23.79
C ASP A 41 12.51 7.25 24.70
N ASN A 42 13.47 6.51 24.13
CA ASN A 42 14.32 5.58 24.88
C ASN A 42 13.53 4.52 25.69
N ASP A 43 12.29 4.23 25.28
CA ASP A 43 11.38 3.29 25.92
C ASP A 43 11.38 1.93 25.19
N PRO A 44 11.81 0.84 25.85
CA PRO A 44 11.87 -0.48 25.25
C PRO A 44 10.50 -1.04 24.90
N VAL A 45 9.47 -0.76 25.71
CA VAL A 45 8.12 -1.31 25.48
C VAL A 45 7.50 -0.67 24.26
N LYS A 46 7.53 0.66 24.16
CA LYS A 46 6.97 1.38 22.99
C LYS A 46 7.68 0.97 21.70
N THR A 47 9.02 0.95 21.75
CA THR A 47 9.85 0.58 20.60
C THR A 47 9.54 -0.84 20.12
N LEU A 48 9.54 -1.81 21.03
CA LEU A 48 9.33 -3.22 20.67
C LEU A 48 7.88 -3.52 20.30
N LEU A 49 6.90 -2.86 20.92
CA LEU A 49 5.50 -3.00 20.55
C LEU A 49 5.27 -2.58 19.10
N LEU A 50 5.78 -1.41 18.70
CA LEU A 50 5.63 -0.96 17.33
C LEU A 50 6.44 -1.79 16.35
N ALA A 51 7.65 -2.22 16.71
CA ALA A 51 8.42 -3.13 15.88
C ALA A 51 7.68 -4.46 15.65
N ALA A 52 7.06 -5.01 16.69
CA ALA A 52 6.28 -6.24 16.60
C ALA A 52 5.02 -6.06 15.73
N LEU A 53 4.26 -4.98 15.93
CA LEU A 53 3.10 -4.66 15.10
C LEU A 53 3.49 -4.44 13.63
N SER A 54 4.62 -3.78 13.40
CA SER A 54 5.11 -3.53 12.05
C SER A 54 5.70 -4.75 11.36
N SER A 55 6.14 -5.76 12.12
CA SER A 55 6.77 -6.97 11.58
C SER A 55 5.86 -7.78 10.65
N SER A 56 4.54 -7.63 10.78
CA SER A 56 3.57 -8.27 9.87
C SER A 56 3.34 -7.51 8.56
N PHE A 57 3.78 -6.25 8.44
CA PHE A 57 3.57 -5.50 7.20
C PHE A 57 4.30 -6.10 6.00
N PRO A 58 5.60 -6.47 6.07
CA PRO A 58 6.29 -7.06 4.92
C PRO A 58 5.62 -8.33 4.35
N PRO A 59 5.25 -9.35 5.17
CA PRO A 59 4.53 -10.51 4.63
C PRO A 59 3.09 -10.18 4.20
N GLY A 60 2.43 -9.24 4.88
CA GLY A 60 1.07 -8.81 4.54
C GLY A 60 1.00 -8.07 3.19
N GLU A 61 1.96 -7.19 2.93
CA GLU A 61 2.11 -6.46 1.67
C GLU A 61 2.39 -7.42 0.51
N LYS A 62 3.32 -8.37 0.70
CA LYS A 62 3.57 -9.43 -0.27
C LYS A 62 2.29 -10.22 -0.61
N PHE A 63 1.51 -10.61 0.41
CA PHE A 63 0.24 -11.30 0.20
C PHE A 63 -0.77 -10.45 -0.59
N PHE A 64 -0.82 -9.14 -0.33
CA PHE A 64 -1.67 -8.22 -1.07
C PHE A 64 -1.27 -8.14 -2.55
N ILE A 65 0.02 -8.00 -2.84
CA ILE A 65 0.56 -7.96 -4.21
C ILE A 65 0.27 -9.26 -4.95
N ASP A 66 0.53 -10.41 -4.32
CA ASP A 66 0.27 -11.73 -4.90
C ASP A 66 -1.22 -11.90 -5.22
N SER A 67 -2.10 -11.39 -4.37
CA SER A 67 -3.55 -11.36 -4.61
C SER A 67 -3.90 -10.50 -5.83
N VAL A 68 -3.38 -9.27 -5.92
CA VAL A 68 -3.62 -8.38 -7.08
C VAL A 68 -3.08 -9.00 -8.37
N ARG A 69 -1.90 -9.59 -8.33
CA ARG A 69 -1.26 -10.28 -9.48
C ARG A 69 -2.10 -11.46 -9.97
N HIS A 70 -2.73 -12.22 -9.08
CA HIS A 70 -3.61 -13.34 -9.43
C HIS A 70 -4.82 -12.89 -10.26
N TYR A 71 -5.40 -11.72 -9.94
CA TYR A 71 -6.58 -11.21 -10.64
C TYR A 71 -6.26 -10.30 -11.85
N GLN A 72 -4.99 -9.99 -12.12
CA GLN A 72 -4.60 -9.03 -13.17
C GLN A 72 -5.13 -9.38 -14.57
N ASP A 73 -5.26 -10.68 -14.86
CA ASP A 73 -5.67 -11.17 -16.18
C ASP A 73 -7.19 -11.07 -16.41
N GLN A 74 -7.96 -10.88 -15.32
CA GLN A 74 -9.40 -10.68 -15.39
C GLN A 74 -9.78 -9.21 -15.65
N ILE A 75 -8.78 -8.31 -15.69
CA ILE A 75 -8.99 -6.88 -15.86
C ILE A 75 -9.05 -6.52 -17.34
N THR A 76 -10.20 -6.01 -17.76
CA THR A 76 -10.49 -5.63 -19.14
C THR A 76 -10.22 -4.16 -19.44
N ASP A 77 -10.23 -3.30 -18.42
CA ASP A 77 -9.93 -1.88 -18.57
C ASP A 77 -8.40 -1.68 -18.78
N PRO A 78 -7.97 -1.18 -19.95
CA PRO A 78 -6.56 -0.98 -20.25
C PRO A 78 -5.88 0.04 -19.32
N GLU A 79 -6.60 1.05 -18.80
CA GLU A 79 -6.02 2.05 -17.91
C GLU A 79 -5.76 1.45 -16.53
N LEU A 80 -6.73 0.72 -15.98
CA LEU A 80 -6.58 0.00 -14.72
C LEU A 80 -5.49 -1.08 -14.78
N LYS A 81 -5.39 -1.80 -15.91
CA LYS A 81 -4.33 -2.80 -16.11
C LYS A 81 -2.94 -2.17 -16.12
N LYS A 82 -2.81 -0.98 -16.71
CA LYS A 82 -1.55 -0.21 -16.69
C LYS A 82 -1.21 0.28 -15.28
N ALA A 83 -2.21 0.74 -14.52
CA ALA A 83 -2.03 1.18 -13.14
C ALA A 83 -1.57 0.04 -12.21
N ILE A 84 -2.17 -1.15 -12.33
CA ILE A 84 -1.79 -2.31 -11.52
C ILE A 84 -0.38 -2.80 -11.84
N ARG A 85 0.03 -2.78 -13.11
CA ARG A 85 1.41 -3.10 -13.48
C ARG A 85 2.42 -2.11 -12.88
N GLY A 86 2.10 -0.82 -12.88
CA GLY A 86 2.92 0.20 -12.23
C GLY A 86 3.02 -0.01 -10.71
N PHE A 87 1.90 -0.34 -10.07
CA PHE A 87 1.83 -0.66 -8.65
C PHE A 87 2.69 -1.89 -8.28
N ILE A 88 2.50 -3.03 -8.97
CA ILE A 88 3.30 -4.24 -8.72
C ILE A 88 4.80 -3.97 -8.91
N GLY A 89 5.17 -3.17 -9.92
CA GLY A 89 6.57 -2.81 -10.17
C GLY A 89 7.21 -1.95 -9.08
N GLN A 90 6.45 -1.07 -8.42
CA GLN A 90 6.96 -0.30 -7.27
C GLN A 90 7.33 -1.23 -6.10
N GLU A 91 6.49 -2.23 -5.85
CA GLU A 91 6.63 -3.14 -4.72
C GLU A 91 7.75 -4.17 -4.89
N GLU A 92 7.94 -4.71 -6.10
CA GLU A 92 9.04 -5.63 -6.39
C GLU A 92 10.42 -4.95 -6.21
N MET A 93 10.53 -3.64 -6.41
CA MET A 93 11.76 -2.89 -6.13
C MET A 93 11.92 -2.49 -4.67
N ALA A 94 10.81 -2.19 -3.97
CA ALA A 94 10.85 -1.81 -2.56
C ALA A 94 11.28 -2.99 -1.66
N GLY A 95 11.03 -4.23 -2.07
CA GLY A 95 11.38 -5.46 -1.35
C GLY A 95 12.65 -6.18 -1.82
N GLY A 96 13.43 -5.61 -2.74
CA GLY A 96 14.64 -6.19 -3.33
C GLY A 96 15.94 -5.88 -2.60
#